data_AF-A0A8J2A9Q7-F1
#
_entry.id   AF-A0A8J2A9Q7-F1
#
_cell.length_a   1.000
_cell.length_b   1.000
_cell.length_c   1.000
_cell.angle_alpha   90.00
_cell.angle_beta   90.00
_cell.angle_gamma   90.00
#
_symmetry.space_group_name_H-M   'P 1'
#
loop_
_entity.id
_entity.type
_entity.pdbx_description
1 polymer ?
#
loop_
_entity_poly.entity_id
_entity_poly.type
_entity_poly.pdbx_seq_one_letter_code
_entity_poly.pdbx_strand_id
1 'polypeptide(L)'
;MEVEEQGAPAAGATANASLRRKDAGAAEPSSGRKRLARDTSLASSTAASPGDEQESSDDAMDDDEDDAEEEEEEEAEGRARVFRPGVDTLEEGEELTCDMEAYDMLHRLRTEWPCLSFDVVKDQLGSGRRGPGPHCVTLVAGTQADEAQKNAIYLMQWSNLRKQKHREEDDEDSSSSEEEDSSDEEADDATKSKKPYFHCVSVAHSGTVNRIRAMPQAQSLVATWSEEGKVCMYNLAEEFQQLPSRLASAQVPPVVKKPVFESCPLTTHRTEGYAMAWSGHRTGMFASGDNDGKLMHWLPLEGGWTLSAFKETHRPGTSIEDVQWKKAGLSCEQLLASCGGDGTLQVCDIRVQGPILRISCVEEGSGVDVNVLDWNPLQGELIATGADDGCIKVFDLRASTRRVLERGASATCVEEVSPGEALMAEFEYHRGGITAISWHPTDEAALCAASLDGTLSLWDMAVEEDDEMSQGEAVAKTGDNNDGDEEDAAFPPQLLFLHAGQEDVREAAWHPQLPGVVLSTAGDGFHLFKARENF
;
A
#
# COMPACT_ATOMS: atom_id res chain seq x y z
N MET A 1 -19.50 9.28 -3.55
CA MET A 1 -18.57 8.20 -3.16
C MET A 1 -19.28 6.88 -3.43
N GLU A 2 -18.69 6.03 -4.27
CA GLU A 2 -19.24 4.72 -4.65
C GLU A 2 -18.28 3.62 -4.21
N VAL A 3 -18.82 2.45 -3.86
CA VAL A 3 -18.07 1.23 -3.53
C VAL A 3 -18.27 0.26 -4.70
N GLU A 4 -17.22 -0.01 -5.47
CA GLU A 4 -17.25 -0.95 -6.60
C GLU A 4 -16.76 -2.35 -6.17
N GLU A 5 -17.43 -3.39 -6.66
CA GLU A 5 -17.01 -4.79 -6.56
C GLU A 5 -17.08 -5.38 -7.98
N GLN A 6 -15.98 -5.94 -8.48
CA GLN A 6 -15.92 -6.58 -9.80
C GLN A 6 -15.60 -8.07 -9.64
N GLY A 7 -16.33 -8.93 -10.36
CA GLY A 7 -16.07 -10.38 -10.43
C GLY A 7 -15.13 -10.72 -11.60
N ALA A 8 -14.27 -11.71 -11.43
CA ALA A 8 -13.29 -12.15 -12.44
C ALA A 8 -13.25 -13.70 -12.55
N PRO A 9 -12.82 -14.26 -13.71
CA PRO A 9 -12.58 -15.70 -13.90
C PRO A 9 -11.14 -16.12 -13.54
N ALA A 10 -10.93 -17.43 -13.42
CA ALA A 10 -9.74 -18.10 -12.86
C ALA A 10 -8.53 -18.21 -13.80
N ALA A 11 -7.30 -18.19 -13.25
CA ALA A 11 -6.10 -18.83 -13.81
C ALA A 11 -4.95 -18.95 -12.77
N GLY A 12 -4.23 -20.07 -12.82
CA GLY A 12 -3.31 -20.59 -11.79
C GLY A 12 -1.96 -19.89 -11.57
N ALA A 13 -1.22 -20.42 -10.60
CA ALA A 13 -0.19 -19.76 -9.79
C ALA A 13 1.20 -19.55 -10.42
N THR A 14 1.73 -18.34 -10.23
CA THR A 14 3.14 -17.93 -10.02
C THR A 14 3.10 -16.55 -9.35
N ALA A 15 4.07 -16.21 -8.47
CA ALA A 15 4.27 -14.95 -7.73
C ALA A 15 3.02 -14.10 -7.35
N ASN A 16 2.78 -13.86 -6.05
CA ASN A 16 1.63 -13.08 -5.59
C ASN A 16 1.76 -11.56 -5.90
N ALA A 17 1.48 -11.16 -7.13
CA ALA A 17 1.16 -9.78 -7.45
C ALA A 17 -0.30 -9.64 -7.84
N SER A 18 -0.82 -8.44 -7.62
CA SER A 18 -2.24 -8.18 -7.82
C SER A 18 -2.67 -7.95 -9.25
N LEU A 19 -1.74 -7.78 -10.18
CA LEU A 19 -2.04 -7.51 -11.59
C LEU A 19 -1.45 -8.60 -12.47
N ARG A 20 -2.27 -9.11 -13.38
CA ARG A 20 -1.86 -10.04 -14.43
C ARG A 20 -2.14 -9.46 -15.80
N ARG A 21 -1.26 -9.79 -16.76
CA ARG A 21 -1.48 -9.48 -18.17
C ARG A 21 -2.59 -10.38 -18.72
N LYS A 22 -3.41 -9.82 -19.60
CA LYS A 22 -4.37 -10.57 -20.41
C LYS A 22 -4.10 -10.26 -21.87
N ASP A 23 -3.83 -11.30 -22.66
CA ASP A 23 -3.56 -11.13 -24.09
C ASP A 23 -4.82 -10.67 -24.84
N ALA A 24 -4.59 -9.87 -25.88
CA ALA A 24 -5.62 -9.47 -26.82
C ALA A 24 -6.07 -10.72 -27.60
N GLY A 25 -7.16 -11.35 -27.15
CA GLY A 25 -7.74 -12.50 -27.83
C GLY A 25 -7.89 -12.22 -29.33
N ALA A 26 -7.27 -13.07 -30.14
CA ALA A 26 -7.37 -13.01 -31.59
C ALA A 26 -8.84 -13.12 -32.01
N ALA A 27 -9.44 -12.00 -32.40
CA ALA A 27 -10.77 -11.99 -32.98
C ALA A 27 -10.69 -12.61 -34.39
N GLU A 28 -10.89 -13.92 -34.50
CA GLU A 28 -11.13 -14.55 -35.80
C GLU A 28 -12.44 -14.01 -36.42
N PRO A 29 -12.42 -13.47 -37.65
CA PRO A 29 -13.65 -13.03 -38.30
C PRO A 29 -14.44 -14.24 -38.80
N SER A 30 -15.60 -14.48 -38.18
CA SER A 30 -16.59 -15.46 -38.63
C SER A 30 -16.91 -15.32 -40.13
N SER A 31 -16.52 -16.32 -40.93
CA SER A 31 -16.82 -16.34 -42.36
C SER A 31 -18.26 -16.80 -42.61
N GLY A 32 -19.16 -15.83 -42.79
CA GLY A 32 -20.54 -16.07 -43.20
C GLY A 32 -20.65 -16.70 -44.59
N ARG A 33 -21.03 -17.98 -44.66
CA ARG A 33 -21.42 -18.65 -45.92
C ARG A 33 -22.74 -18.07 -46.47
N LYS A 34 -22.63 -17.21 -47.49
CA LYS A 34 -23.76 -16.80 -48.35
C LYS A 34 -24.20 -17.96 -49.25
N ARG A 35 -25.47 -18.35 -49.12
CA ARG A 35 -26.20 -19.17 -50.09
C ARG A 35 -26.44 -18.38 -51.37
N LEU A 36 -26.10 -18.97 -52.52
CA LEU A 36 -26.57 -18.55 -53.84
C LEU A 36 -27.14 -19.78 -54.55
N ALA A 37 -28.45 -19.74 -54.77
CA ALA A 37 -29.15 -20.67 -55.64
C ALA A 37 -28.97 -20.23 -57.10
N ARG A 38 -28.73 -21.19 -58.00
CA ARG A 38 -29.37 -21.17 -59.32
C ARG A 38 -29.43 -22.57 -59.94
N ASP A 39 -30.62 -22.77 -60.47
CA ASP A 39 -31.27 -23.93 -61.06
C ASP A 39 -30.61 -24.56 -62.30
N THR A 40 -30.92 -25.85 -62.47
CA THR A 40 -31.19 -26.58 -63.74
C THR A 40 -30.03 -26.77 -64.73
N SER A 41 -29.79 -27.92 -65.36
CA SER A 41 -30.65 -29.06 -65.68
C SER A 41 -29.85 -30.24 -66.26
N LEU A 42 -30.51 -31.42 -66.24
CA LEU A 42 -30.49 -32.49 -67.27
C LEU A 42 -29.26 -33.41 -67.39
N ALA A 43 -29.46 -34.64 -66.90
CA ALA A 43 -29.71 -35.86 -67.71
C ALA A 43 -28.79 -37.05 -67.38
N SER A 44 -29.46 -38.18 -67.07
CA SER A 44 -29.20 -39.60 -67.45
C SER A 44 -27.74 -40.09 -67.50
N SER A 45 -27.36 -41.26 -66.99
CA SER A 45 -28.05 -42.51 -66.67
C SER A 45 -26.97 -43.54 -66.33
N THR A 46 -27.34 -44.59 -65.57
CA THR A 46 -26.76 -45.95 -65.56
C THR A 46 -25.28 -46.11 -65.14
N ALA A 47 -24.79 -47.20 -64.55
CA ALA A 47 -25.27 -48.36 -63.82
C ALA A 47 -24.00 -49.18 -63.51
N ALA A 48 -24.09 -50.09 -62.54
CA ALA A 48 -23.26 -51.29 -62.36
C ALA A 48 -21.93 -51.18 -61.58
N SER A 49 -21.93 -51.90 -60.45
CA SER A 49 -20.82 -52.49 -59.67
C SER A 49 -20.07 -53.59 -60.48
N PRO A 50 -19.33 -54.55 -59.86
CA PRO A 50 -18.54 -54.61 -58.61
C PRO A 50 -17.15 -55.28 -58.83
N GLY A 51 -16.40 -55.47 -57.73
CA GLY A 51 -15.43 -56.57 -57.56
C GLY A 51 -13.98 -56.13 -57.54
N ASP A 52 -13.06 -56.79 -56.85
CA ASP A 52 -13.09 -57.85 -55.83
C ASP A 52 -11.61 -58.03 -55.42
N GLU A 53 -11.36 -58.64 -54.25
CA GLU A 53 -10.11 -59.31 -53.85
C GLU A 53 -8.84 -58.46 -53.59
N GLN A 54 -7.89 -58.78 -52.69
CA GLN A 54 -7.74 -59.60 -51.48
C GLN A 54 -6.25 -59.44 -51.06
N GLU A 55 -5.92 -59.67 -49.77
CA GLU A 55 -4.56 -59.94 -49.22
C GLU A 55 -3.55 -58.76 -49.18
N SER A 56 -2.59 -58.64 -48.26
CA SER A 56 -2.26 -59.15 -46.92
C SER A 56 -0.89 -58.53 -46.58
N SER A 57 -0.61 -58.34 -45.29
CA SER A 57 0.70 -58.42 -44.60
C SER A 57 1.18 -57.16 -43.88
N ASP A 58 1.48 -57.40 -42.61
CA ASP A 58 2.14 -56.58 -41.60
C ASP A 58 3.47 -55.96 -42.07
N ASP A 59 3.79 -54.74 -41.61
CA ASP A 59 4.85 -54.49 -40.60
C ASP A 59 5.22 -53.00 -40.48
N ALA A 60 5.63 -52.65 -39.26
CA ALA A 60 6.38 -51.46 -38.79
C ALA A 60 5.57 -50.27 -38.22
N MET A 61 5.58 -50.25 -36.88
CA MET A 61 5.40 -49.10 -36.00
C MET A 61 6.58 -48.12 -36.14
N ASP A 62 6.30 -46.82 -36.08
CA ASP A 62 6.93 -45.81 -35.22
C ASP A 62 6.25 -44.45 -35.50
N ASP A 63 6.29 -43.55 -34.51
CA ASP A 63 5.73 -42.18 -34.44
C ASP A 63 4.42 -42.05 -33.63
N ASP A 64 4.53 -42.24 -32.31
CA ASP A 64 3.58 -41.77 -31.27
C ASP A 64 4.35 -40.93 -30.20
N GLU A 65 5.42 -40.21 -30.58
CA GLU A 65 6.18 -39.33 -29.67
C GLU A 65 6.02 -37.82 -29.93
N ASP A 66 5.36 -37.40 -31.02
CA ASP A 66 5.23 -35.96 -31.36
C ASP A 66 3.94 -35.28 -30.85
N ASP A 67 2.91 -36.04 -30.44
CA ASP A 67 1.62 -35.45 -29.98
C ASP A 67 1.64 -34.99 -28.50
N ALA A 68 2.69 -35.31 -27.73
CA ALA A 68 2.80 -34.90 -26.32
C ALA A 68 3.52 -33.55 -26.14
N GLU A 69 4.34 -33.13 -27.12
CA GLU A 69 5.02 -31.83 -27.07
C GLU A 69 4.12 -30.68 -27.58
N GLU A 70 3.22 -30.96 -28.55
CA GLU A 70 2.25 -29.96 -29.03
C GLU A 70 1.12 -29.68 -28.01
N GLU A 71 0.71 -30.66 -27.19
CA GLU A 71 -0.27 -30.44 -26.10
C GLU A 71 0.35 -29.66 -24.90
N GLU A 72 1.66 -29.78 -24.65
CA GLU A 72 2.35 -28.97 -23.62
C GLU A 72 2.62 -27.52 -24.08
N GLU A 73 2.81 -27.28 -25.38
CA GLU A 73 2.95 -25.92 -25.94
C GLU A 73 1.61 -25.15 -25.98
N GLU A 74 0.48 -25.80 -26.29
CA GLU A 74 -0.85 -25.14 -26.25
C GLU A 74 -1.33 -24.84 -24.80
N GLU A 75 -0.92 -25.61 -23.78
CA GLU A 75 -1.22 -25.27 -22.38
C GLU A 75 -0.34 -24.13 -21.81
N ALA A 76 0.78 -23.80 -22.47
CA ALA A 76 1.64 -22.68 -22.09
C ALA A 76 1.12 -21.32 -22.59
N GLU A 77 0.40 -21.29 -23.72
CA GLU A 77 -0.13 -20.06 -24.36
C GLU A 77 -1.32 -19.41 -23.63
N GLY A 78 -1.75 -19.94 -22.47
CA GLY A 78 -2.86 -19.39 -21.67
C GLY A 78 -2.50 -18.91 -20.26
N ARG A 79 -1.23 -19.00 -19.84
CA ARG A 79 -0.85 -18.65 -18.45
C ARG A 79 -0.72 -17.14 -18.29
N ALA A 80 -1.73 -16.53 -17.66
CA ALA A 80 -1.71 -15.14 -17.23
C ALA A 80 -0.46 -14.84 -16.36
N ARG A 81 0.55 -14.19 -16.97
CA ARG A 81 1.80 -13.82 -16.30
C ARG A 81 1.58 -12.62 -15.37
N VAL A 82 2.27 -12.68 -14.24
CA VAL A 82 2.30 -11.60 -13.24
C VAL A 82 2.99 -10.39 -13.83
N PHE A 83 2.33 -9.23 -13.77
CA PHE A 83 2.91 -7.99 -14.26
C PHE A 83 3.87 -7.40 -13.21
N ARG A 84 5.06 -6.99 -13.64
CA ARG A 84 6.07 -6.31 -12.83
C ARG A 84 6.15 -4.82 -13.19
N PRO A 85 5.49 -3.93 -12.43
CA PRO A 85 5.55 -2.50 -12.68
C PRO A 85 6.99 -1.98 -12.74
N GLY A 86 7.33 -1.28 -13.82
CA GLY A 86 8.66 -0.70 -14.04
C GLY A 86 9.74 -1.66 -14.58
N VAL A 87 9.42 -2.95 -14.73
CA VAL A 87 10.25 -3.94 -15.46
C VAL A 87 9.55 -4.34 -16.75
N ASP A 88 8.26 -4.64 -16.63
CA ASP A 88 7.40 -5.06 -17.70
C ASP A 88 6.76 -3.82 -18.37
N THR A 89 6.88 -3.72 -19.69
CA THR A 89 6.12 -2.73 -20.48
C THR A 89 4.83 -3.33 -21.00
N LEU A 90 3.74 -2.58 -20.88
CA LEU A 90 2.46 -2.90 -21.51
C LEU A 90 2.53 -2.61 -23.02
N GLU A 91 2.16 -3.60 -23.83
CA GLU A 91 2.05 -3.45 -25.27
C GLU A 91 0.72 -2.81 -25.69
N GLU A 92 0.64 -2.31 -26.93
CA GLU A 92 -0.56 -1.65 -27.47
C GLU A 92 -1.72 -2.65 -27.58
N GLY A 93 -2.67 -2.58 -26.64
CA GLY A 93 -3.85 -3.45 -26.58
C GLY A 93 -3.87 -4.45 -25.42
N GLU A 94 -2.80 -4.52 -24.62
CA GLU A 94 -2.80 -5.27 -23.36
C GLU A 94 -3.52 -4.49 -22.25
N GLU A 95 -4.31 -5.18 -21.44
CA GLU A 95 -4.94 -4.62 -20.24
C GLU A 95 -4.50 -5.39 -19.00
N LEU A 96 -4.20 -4.67 -17.92
CA LEU A 96 -3.93 -5.27 -16.62
C LEU A 96 -5.25 -5.60 -15.93
N THR A 97 -5.37 -6.86 -15.52
CA THR A 97 -6.52 -7.33 -14.76
C THR A 97 -6.11 -7.57 -13.31
N CYS A 98 -6.98 -7.18 -12.38
CA CYS A 98 -6.75 -7.44 -10.97
C CYS A 98 -6.97 -8.93 -10.68
N ASP A 99 -5.94 -9.60 -10.18
CA ASP A 99 -6.07 -10.95 -9.65
C ASP A 99 -6.74 -10.89 -8.28
N MET A 100 -8.02 -11.26 -8.23
CA MET A 100 -8.79 -11.28 -6.98
C MET A 100 -8.42 -12.48 -6.10
N GLU A 101 -7.80 -13.54 -6.64
CA GLU A 101 -7.37 -14.71 -5.86
C GLU A 101 -6.16 -14.41 -4.96
N ALA A 102 -5.40 -13.37 -5.31
CA ALA A 102 -4.28 -12.85 -4.54
C ALA A 102 -4.71 -12.18 -3.22
N TYR A 103 -6.02 -11.96 -3.00
CA TYR A 103 -6.56 -11.27 -1.83
C TYR A 103 -7.49 -12.14 -0.99
N ASP A 104 -7.34 -12.02 0.33
CA ASP A 104 -8.36 -12.44 1.28
C ASP A 104 -9.49 -11.41 1.38
N MET A 105 -9.15 -10.13 1.21
CA MET A 105 -10.07 -9.01 1.29
C MET A 105 -9.52 -7.88 0.42
N LEU A 106 -10.37 -7.29 -0.41
CA LEU A 106 -10.06 -6.07 -1.17
C LEU A 106 -11.31 -5.21 -1.24
N HIS A 107 -11.19 -3.97 -0.75
CA HIS A 107 -12.23 -2.96 -0.81
C HIS A 107 -11.64 -1.64 -1.31
N ARG A 108 -12.34 -1.03 -2.27
CA ARG A 108 -11.92 0.24 -2.89
C ARG A 108 -12.96 1.32 -2.59
N LEU A 109 -12.51 2.54 -2.37
CA LEU A 109 -13.37 3.70 -2.18
C LEU A 109 -12.81 4.88 -2.97
N ARG A 110 -13.65 5.44 -3.85
CA ARG A 110 -13.36 6.74 -4.47
C ARG A 110 -13.91 7.88 -3.61
N THR A 111 -13.03 8.83 -3.27
CA THR A 111 -13.39 10.09 -2.61
C THR A 111 -13.61 11.20 -3.63
N GLU A 112 -14.26 12.29 -3.23
CA GLU A 112 -14.44 13.46 -4.11
C GLU A 112 -13.10 14.15 -4.40
N TRP A 113 -12.29 14.30 -3.36
CA TRP A 113 -10.92 14.81 -3.45
C TRP A 113 -9.95 13.75 -2.96
N PRO A 114 -8.76 13.63 -3.58
CA PRO A 114 -7.73 12.72 -3.09
C PRO A 114 -7.28 13.15 -1.69
N CYS A 115 -6.80 12.18 -0.92
CA CYS A 115 -6.26 12.44 0.40
C CYS A 115 -4.75 12.22 0.40
N LEU A 116 -3.99 13.23 0.82
CA LEU A 116 -2.53 13.12 0.97
C LEU A 116 -2.15 12.27 2.18
N SER A 117 -3.00 12.26 3.21
CA SER A 117 -2.72 11.57 4.44
C SER A 117 -3.96 11.05 5.14
N PHE A 118 -3.81 9.96 5.88
CA PHE A 118 -4.81 9.40 6.76
C PHE A 118 -4.22 8.87 8.07
N ASP A 119 -5.09 8.61 9.05
CA ASP A 119 -4.73 7.89 10.26
C ASP A 119 -5.87 6.96 10.70
N VAL A 120 -5.53 5.81 11.28
CA VAL A 120 -6.50 4.79 11.67
C VAL A 120 -7.02 5.07 13.08
N VAL A 121 -8.34 5.19 13.21
CA VAL A 121 -9.01 5.36 14.48
C VAL A 121 -9.38 3.99 15.04
N LYS A 122 -8.73 3.61 16.15
CA LYS A 122 -8.99 2.36 16.85
C LYS A 122 -10.39 2.32 17.43
N ASP A 123 -11.09 1.22 17.15
CA ASP A 123 -12.42 0.93 17.69
C ASP A 123 -12.34 0.23 19.07
N GLN A 124 -13.50 -0.04 19.67
CA GLN A 124 -13.61 -0.74 20.95
C GLN A 124 -13.82 -2.26 20.79
N LEU A 125 -13.63 -2.82 19.59
CA LEU A 125 -13.92 -4.22 19.27
C LEU A 125 -12.73 -5.16 19.53
N GLY A 126 -11.64 -4.64 20.12
CA GLY A 126 -10.44 -5.41 20.46
C GLY A 126 -9.38 -5.40 19.36
N SER A 127 -8.19 -5.89 19.70
CA SER A 127 -7.04 -6.01 18.77
C SER A 127 -6.86 -7.46 18.32
N GLY A 128 -6.18 -7.68 17.19
CA GLY A 128 -5.86 -9.03 16.72
C GLY A 128 -7.04 -9.79 16.11
N ARG A 129 -8.01 -9.09 15.52
CA ARG A 129 -9.22 -9.74 14.99
C ARG A 129 -8.90 -10.42 13.65
N ARG A 130 -8.67 -11.74 13.68
CA ARG A 130 -8.33 -12.57 12.50
C ARG A 130 -9.51 -13.30 11.85
N GLY A 131 -10.70 -13.27 12.47
CA GLY A 131 -11.88 -13.98 11.95
C GLY A 131 -12.42 -13.41 10.63
N PRO A 132 -13.40 -14.09 9.99
CA PRO A 132 -13.91 -13.74 8.65
C PRO A 132 -14.76 -12.44 8.58
N GLY A 133 -14.89 -11.72 9.69
CA GLY A 133 -15.71 -10.52 9.80
C GLY A 133 -17.10 -10.78 10.41
N PRO A 134 -17.97 -9.75 10.46
CA PRO A 134 -17.79 -8.43 9.87
C PRO A 134 -16.75 -7.58 10.61
N HIS A 135 -15.82 -7.01 9.87
CA HIS A 135 -14.89 -5.99 10.37
C HIS A 135 -15.46 -4.59 10.16
N CYS A 136 -14.99 -3.67 10.99
CA CYS A 136 -15.26 -2.25 10.89
C CYS A 136 -13.92 -1.52 10.94
N VAL A 137 -13.75 -0.54 10.07
CA VAL A 137 -12.53 0.26 9.94
C VAL A 137 -12.93 1.72 9.90
N THR A 138 -12.32 2.53 10.75
CA THR A 138 -12.60 3.96 10.85
C THR A 138 -11.31 4.74 10.67
N LEU A 139 -11.33 5.76 9.80
CA LEU A 139 -10.18 6.59 9.45
C LEU A 139 -10.51 8.06 9.61
N VAL A 140 -9.47 8.86 9.84
CA VAL A 140 -9.47 10.29 9.53
C VAL A 140 -8.55 10.54 8.35
N ALA A 141 -8.95 11.37 7.41
CA ALA A 141 -8.14 11.71 6.24
C ALA A 141 -8.23 13.19 5.90
N GLY A 142 -7.17 13.72 5.29
CA GLY A 142 -7.07 15.11 4.88
C GLY A 142 -7.03 15.24 3.36
N THR A 143 -7.85 16.12 2.79
CA THR A 143 -7.94 16.27 1.33
C THR A 143 -6.88 17.17 0.73
N GLN A 144 -6.65 16.99 -0.57
CA GLN A 144 -6.03 17.95 -1.48
C GLN A 144 -7.01 18.29 -2.61
N ALA A 145 -7.75 19.38 -2.43
CA ALA A 145 -8.68 19.91 -3.40
C ALA A 145 -8.02 20.89 -4.38
N ASP A 146 -8.68 21.14 -5.51
CA ASP A 146 -8.26 22.13 -6.51
C ASP A 146 -8.26 23.58 -6.00
N GLU A 147 -9.10 23.85 -5.00
CA GLU A 147 -9.24 25.15 -4.36
C GLU A 147 -9.09 25.04 -2.84
N ALA A 148 -8.31 25.94 -2.26
CA ALA A 148 -8.00 25.95 -0.82
C ALA A 148 -9.24 25.87 0.09
N GLN A 149 -10.38 26.43 -0.33
CA GLN A 149 -11.63 26.47 0.46
C GLN A 149 -12.51 25.22 0.34
N LYS A 150 -12.21 24.31 -0.60
CA LYS A 150 -12.93 23.05 -0.77
C LYS A 150 -12.30 21.91 0.03
N ASN A 151 -11.15 22.16 0.65
CA ASN A 151 -10.49 21.17 1.48
C ASN A 151 -11.31 20.82 2.72
N ALA A 152 -11.15 19.57 3.17
CA ALA A 152 -11.85 19.03 4.31
C ALA A 152 -11.01 17.97 5.04
N ILE A 153 -11.37 17.77 6.30
CA ILE A 153 -11.06 16.56 7.05
C ILE A 153 -12.23 15.60 6.85
N TYR A 154 -11.95 14.40 6.37
CA TYR A 154 -12.92 13.31 6.28
C TYR A 154 -12.80 12.39 7.49
N LEU A 155 -13.94 12.08 8.12
CA LEU A 155 -14.09 10.95 9.03
C LEU A 155 -14.84 9.88 8.26
N MET A 156 -14.21 8.73 8.06
CA MET A 156 -14.70 7.68 7.18
C MET A 156 -14.82 6.38 7.96
N GLN A 157 -15.91 5.65 7.77
CA GLN A 157 -16.10 4.33 8.38
C GLN A 157 -16.67 3.34 7.37
N TRP A 158 -15.93 2.26 7.16
CA TRP A 158 -16.39 1.08 6.46
C TRP A 158 -16.89 0.07 7.48
N SER A 159 -18.07 -0.47 7.23
CA SER A 159 -18.70 -1.47 8.09
C SER A 159 -19.12 -2.69 7.29
N ASN A 160 -19.21 -3.82 7.99
CA ASN A 160 -19.58 -5.11 7.40
C ASN A 160 -18.57 -5.58 6.33
N LEU A 161 -17.30 -5.26 6.52
CA LEU A 161 -16.19 -5.78 5.70
C LEU A 161 -15.98 -7.26 6.00
N ARG A 162 -15.85 -8.10 4.98
CA ARG A 162 -15.74 -9.56 5.12
C ARG A 162 -14.66 -10.10 4.22
N LYS A 163 -14.12 -11.26 4.58
CA LYS A 163 -13.27 -12.05 3.68
C LYS A 163 -14.07 -12.36 2.40
N GLN A 164 -13.45 -12.22 1.24
CA GLN A 164 -14.05 -12.64 -0.03
C GLN A 164 -14.31 -14.14 -0.01
N LYS A 165 -15.40 -14.58 -0.64
CA LYS A 165 -15.65 -16.01 -0.84
C LYS A 165 -14.90 -16.45 -2.09
N HIS A 166 -13.86 -17.25 -1.90
CA HIS A 166 -13.26 -17.99 -3.01
C HIS A 166 -14.16 -19.17 -3.35
N ARG A 167 -14.35 -19.45 -4.64
CA ARG A 167 -15.13 -20.60 -5.11
C ARG A 167 -14.25 -21.83 -4.90
N GLU A 168 -14.46 -22.55 -3.80
CA GLU A 168 -13.81 -23.86 -3.61
C GLU A 168 -14.49 -24.84 -4.59
N GLU A 169 -13.71 -25.52 -5.44
CA GLU A 169 -14.21 -26.51 -6.40
C GLU A 169 -14.55 -27.87 -5.76
N ASP A 170 -14.42 -28.05 -4.45
CA ASP A 170 -14.61 -29.35 -3.79
C ASP A 170 -15.68 -29.31 -2.68
N ASP A 171 -16.93 -29.02 -3.04
CA ASP A 171 -18.10 -29.50 -2.29
C ASP A 171 -19.28 -29.65 -3.26
N GLU A 172 -19.36 -30.81 -3.92
CA GLU A 172 -20.61 -31.37 -4.43
C GLU A 172 -21.55 -31.67 -3.23
N ASP A 173 -22.08 -30.65 -2.55
CA ASP A 173 -23.30 -30.69 -1.74
C ASP A 173 -23.57 -29.33 -1.04
N SER A 174 -23.82 -28.27 -1.81
CA SER A 174 -24.60 -27.14 -1.29
C SER A 174 -25.44 -26.49 -2.37
N SER A 175 -26.69 -26.94 -2.48
CA SER A 175 -27.70 -26.24 -3.27
C SER A 175 -28.00 -24.88 -2.63
N SER A 176 -27.43 -23.82 -3.19
CA SER A 176 -27.90 -22.46 -2.98
C SER A 176 -28.04 -21.81 -4.33
N SER A 177 -29.29 -21.84 -4.81
CA SER A 177 -29.83 -21.18 -5.99
C SER A 177 -29.26 -19.77 -6.19
N GLU A 178 -28.73 -19.55 -7.39
CA GLU A 178 -28.64 -18.22 -7.98
C GLU A 178 -30.07 -17.68 -8.14
N GLU A 179 -30.41 -16.65 -7.38
CA GLU A 179 -31.62 -15.87 -7.64
C GLU A 179 -31.17 -14.51 -8.17
N GLU A 180 -31.41 -14.31 -9.46
CA GLU A 180 -31.38 -13.02 -10.13
C GLU A 180 -32.40 -12.09 -9.44
N ASP A 181 -31.95 -10.94 -8.94
CA ASP A 181 -32.82 -10.00 -8.23
C ASP A 181 -33.69 -9.19 -9.22
N SER A 182 -34.92 -9.68 -9.43
CA SER A 182 -36.02 -8.99 -10.08
C SER A 182 -37.17 -8.77 -9.09
N SER A 183 -37.29 -7.53 -8.59
CA SER A 183 -38.49 -6.84 -8.08
C SER A 183 -39.46 -7.59 -7.14
N ASP A 184 -39.62 -7.16 -5.88
CA ASP A 184 -40.83 -6.46 -5.39
C ASP A 184 -40.74 -6.09 -3.90
N GLU A 185 -41.54 -5.09 -3.51
CA GLU A 185 -41.52 -4.37 -2.24
C GLU A 185 -42.17 -5.09 -1.02
N GLU A 186 -41.83 -4.54 0.16
CA GLU A 186 -42.55 -4.55 1.46
C GLU A 186 -42.56 -5.82 2.35
N ALA A 187 -41.68 -5.80 3.37
CA ALA A 187 -42.02 -5.68 4.81
C ALA A 187 -41.22 -6.60 5.78
N ASP A 188 -40.66 -5.93 6.81
CA ASP A 188 -40.14 -6.38 8.12
C ASP A 188 -38.74 -7.04 8.26
N ASP A 189 -37.75 -6.15 8.44
CA ASP A 189 -36.78 -6.04 9.56
C ASP A 189 -36.18 -7.31 10.19
N ALA A 190 -34.91 -7.62 9.82
CA ALA A 190 -33.81 -8.05 10.72
C ALA A 190 -32.59 -8.66 10.00
N THR A 191 -32.58 -8.80 8.67
CA THR A 191 -31.36 -9.18 7.93
C THR A 191 -30.74 -7.95 7.29
N LYS A 192 -29.91 -7.23 8.05
CA LYS A 192 -29.00 -6.21 7.49
C LYS A 192 -28.35 -6.77 6.22
N SER A 193 -28.42 -6.03 5.12
CA SER A 193 -27.79 -6.39 3.86
C SER A 193 -26.38 -6.91 4.10
N LYS A 194 -26.05 -8.11 3.58
CA LYS A 194 -24.71 -8.68 3.69
C LYS A 194 -23.62 -7.82 3.04
N LYS A 195 -24.00 -6.80 2.26
CA LYS A 195 -23.10 -5.86 1.57
C LYS A 195 -22.37 -4.93 2.54
N PRO A 196 -21.11 -4.56 2.26
CA PRO A 196 -20.42 -3.51 3.02
C PRO A 196 -21.15 -2.18 2.84
N TYR A 197 -21.10 -1.32 3.86
CA TYR A 197 -21.65 0.02 3.78
C TYR A 197 -20.69 1.04 4.37
N PHE A 198 -20.86 2.29 3.93
CA PHE A 198 -19.89 3.34 4.13
C PHE A 198 -20.53 4.60 4.72
N HIS A 199 -19.89 5.13 5.76
CA HIS A 199 -20.26 6.37 6.42
C HIS A 199 -19.16 7.40 6.28
N CYS A 200 -19.54 8.65 6.02
CA CYS A 200 -18.60 9.76 5.90
C CYS A 200 -19.16 11.02 6.53
N VAL A 201 -18.31 11.72 7.28
CA VAL A 201 -18.56 13.08 7.77
C VAL A 201 -17.39 13.96 7.33
N SER A 202 -17.70 15.08 6.70
CA SER A 202 -16.70 16.04 6.23
C SER A 202 -16.70 17.28 7.12
N VAL A 203 -15.52 17.76 7.50
CA VAL A 203 -15.31 19.00 8.28
C VAL A 203 -14.47 19.94 7.43
N ALA A 204 -14.94 21.17 7.19
CA ALA A 204 -14.24 22.12 6.35
C ALA A 204 -12.84 22.44 6.90
N HIS A 205 -11.84 22.50 6.02
CA HIS A 205 -10.46 22.84 6.34
C HIS A 205 -9.96 23.94 5.40
N SER A 206 -9.17 24.88 5.92
CA SER A 206 -8.57 25.94 5.10
C SER A 206 -7.23 25.46 4.56
N GLY A 207 -7.11 25.43 3.23
CA GLY A 207 -5.94 24.90 2.55
C GLY A 207 -5.84 23.38 2.60
N THR A 208 -4.95 22.84 1.78
CA THR A 208 -4.61 21.42 1.71
C THR A 208 -4.17 20.89 3.08
N VAL A 209 -4.53 19.64 3.37
CA VAL A 209 -4.08 18.91 4.55
C VAL A 209 -2.92 18.00 4.14
N ASN A 210 -1.69 18.48 4.29
CA ASN A 210 -0.46 17.77 3.91
C ASN A 210 -0.25 16.53 4.79
N ARG A 211 -0.56 16.62 6.10
CA ARG A 211 -0.55 15.48 7.02
C ARG A 211 -1.66 15.57 8.06
N ILE A 212 -2.23 14.42 8.42
CA ILE A 212 -3.24 14.31 9.47
C ILE A 212 -2.91 13.16 10.43
N ARG A 213 -3.04 13.40 11.74
CA ARG A 213 -2.81 12.37 12.77
C ARG A 213 -3.79 12.52 13.93
N ALA A 214 -4.43 11.43 14.32
CA ALA A 214 -5.26 11.35 15.52
C ALA A 214 -4.37 11.13 16.76
N MET A 215 -4.67 11.80 17.86
CA MET A 215 -3.89 11.63 19.09
C MET A 215 -4.11 10.22 19.67
N PRO A 216 -3.05 9.40 19.88
CA PRO A 216 -3.22 8.01 20.33
C PRO A 216 -4.01 7.85 21.63
N GLN A 217 -3.85 8.80 22.58
CA GLN A 217 -4.51 8.74 23.89
C GLN A 217 -5.94 9.30 23.89
N ALA A 218 -6.31 10.12 22.90
CA ALA A 218 -7.70 10.57 22.70
C ALA A 218 -7.94 10.88 21.21
N GLN A 219 -8.36 9.85 20.48
CA GLN A 219 -8.42 9.85 19.01
C GLN A 219 -9.45 10.81 18.40
N SER A 220 -10.33 11.40 19.22
CA SER A 220 -11.20 12.50 18.78
C SER A 220 -10.46 13.81 18.58
N LEU A 221 -9.25 13.95 19.12
CA LEU A 221 -8.39 15.10 18.90
C LEU A 221 -7.45 14.81 17.74
N VAL A 222 -7.61 15.56 16.66
CA VAL A 222 -6.89 15.33 15.40
C VAL A 222 -6.04 16.55 15.06
N ALA A 223 -4.76 16.33 14.79
CA ALA A 223 -3.86 17.38 14.30
C ALA A 223 -3.82 17.35 12.77
N THR A 224 -3.76 18.52 12.15
CA THR A 224 -3.48 18.71 10.73
C THR A 224 -2.26 19.59 10.55
N TRP A 225 -1.48 19.27 9.53
CA TRP A 225 -0.41 20.10 9.01
C TRP A 225 -0.83 20.62 7.64
N SER A 226 -0.84 21.94 7.46
CA SER A 226 -1.46 22.60 6.30
C SER A 226 -0.44 23.29 5.40
N GLU A 227 -0.75 23.36 4.10
CA GLU A 227 -0.03 24.17 3.11
C GLU A 227 0.07 25.67 3.49
N GLU A 228 -0.81 26.15 4.38
CA GLU A 228 -0.74 27.52 4.94
C GLU A 228 0.45 27.73 5.91
N GLY A 229 1.29 26.72 6.14
CA GLY A 229 2.41 26.78 7.08
C GLY A 229 1.96 26.73 8.55
N LYS A 230 0.87 26.01 8.82
CA LYS A 230 0.23 25.96 10.14
C LYS A 230 -0.05 24.53 10.59
N VAL A 231 0.08 24.32 11.90
CA VAL A 231 -0.46 23.16 12.61
C VAL A 231 -1.77 23.56 13.27
N CYS A 232 -2.80 22.77 13.02
CA CYS A 232 -4.12 22.97 13.61
C CYS A 232 -4.55 21.72 14.39
N MET A 233 -5.28 21.91 15.48
CA MET A 233 -5.89 20.81 16.24
C MET A 233 -7.40 20.95 16.20
N TYR A 234 -8.09 19.86 15.89
CA TYR A 234 -9.54 19.79 15.82
C TYR A 234 -10.06 18.79 16.84
N ASN A 235 -11.07 19.18 17.62
CA ASN A 235 -11.83 18.25 18.44
C ASN A 235 -13.05 17.76 17.65
N LEU A 236 -12.98 16.51 17.19
CA LEU A 236 -13.94 15.87 16.30
C LEU A 236 -14.89 14.91 17.04
N ALA A 237 -15.00 15.02 18.38
CA ALA A 237 -15.80 14.09 19.19
C ALA A 237 -17.28 14.05 18.79
N GLU A 238 -17.86 15.19 18.44
CA GLU A 238 -19.27 15.28 18.01
C GLU A 238 -19.46 14.65 16.63
N GLU A 239 -18.48 14.83 15.74
CA GLU A 239 -18.49 14.28 14.38
C GLU A 239 -18.35 12.75 14.41
N PHE A 240 -17.50 12.21 15.30
CA PHE A 240 -17.41 10.77 15.55
C PHE A 240 -18.73 10.18 16.09
N GLN A 241 -19.45 10.90 16.95
CA GLN A 241 -20.75 10.46 17.45
C GLN A 241 -21.81 10.44 16.35
N GLN A 242 -21.72 11.35 15.37
CA GLN A 242 -22.64 11.41 14.23
C GLN A 242 -22.32 10.40 13.14
N LEU A 243 -21.06 9.95 13.04
CA LEU A 243 -20.57 9.10 11.96
C LEU A 243 -21.46 7.87 11.66
N PRO A 244 -21.88 7.05 12.65
CA PRO A 244 -22.72 5.86 12.37
C PRO A 244 -24.10 6.17 11.78
N SER A 245 -24.56 7.42 11.85
CA SER A 245 -25.86 7.86 11.33
C SER A 245 -25.78 8.53 9.96
N ARG A 246 -24.58 8.73 9.42
CA ARG A 246 -24.32 9.54 8.21
C ARG A 246 -23.91 8.63 7.04
N LEU A 247 -24.89 8.08 6.34
CA LEU A 247 -24.63 7.35 5.09
C LEU A 247 -24.01 8.30 4.06
N ALA A 248 -22.93 7.86 3.41
CA ALA A 248 -22.16 8.70 2.49
C ALA A 248 -22.92 9.12 1.21
N SER A 249 -24.07 8.51 0.91
CA SER A 249 -24.92 8.87 -0.23
C SER A 249 -25.67 10.19 -0.02
N ALA A 250 -25.75 10.69 1.21
CA ALA A 250 -26.34 11.99 1.48
C ALA A 250 -25.33 13.10 1.18
N GLN A 251 -25.64 13.94 0.20
CA GLN A 251 -24.85 15.13 -0.16
C GLN A 251 -24.97 16.18 0.96
N VAL A 252 -24.23 15.97 2.04
CA VAL A 252 -24.21 16.84 3.23
C VAL A 252 -23.04 17.80 3.10
N PRO A 253 -23.27 19.13 3.18
CA PRO A 253 -22.18 20.09 3.13
C PRO A 253 -21.21 19.88 4.31
N PRO A 254 -19.90 20.18 4.14
CA PRO A 254 -18.94 20.05 5.22
C PRO A 254 -19.32 20.86 6.46
N VAL A 255 -19.10 20.28 7.64
CA VAL A 255 -19.30 20.95 8.92
C VAL A 255 -18.24 22.04 9.08
N VAL A 256 -18.67 23.28 9.29
CA VAL A 256 -17.74 24.39 9.56
C VAL A 256 -17.38 24.38 11.04
N LYS A 257 -16.14 24.01 11.36
CA LYS A 257 -15.62 23.94 12.73
C LYS A 257 -14.30 24.70 12.82
N LYS A 258 -14.14 25.50 13.88
CA LYS A 258 -12.85 26.16 14.15
C LYS A 258 -11.91 25.20 14.86
N PRO A 259 -10.61 25.25 14.58
CA PRO A 259 -9.65 24.47 15.35
C PRO A 259 -9.63 24.92 16.81
N VAL A 260 -9.40 23.98 17.72
CA VAL A 260 -9.19 24.26 19.16
C VAL A 260 -7.81 24.87 19.41
N PHE A 261 -6.88 24.71 18.47
CA PHE A 261 -5.58 25.37 18.46
C PHE A 261 -5.11 25.57 17.02
N GLU A 262 -4.48 26.71 16.76
CA GLU A 262 -3.80 27.02 15.50
C GLU A 262 -2.44 27.64 15.84
N SER A 263 -1.36 27.11 15.24
CA SER A 263 -0.02 27.64 15.44
C SER A 263 0.13 29.04 14.82
N CYS A 264 0.89 29.93 15.46
CA CYS A 264 1.11 31.28 14.94
C CYS A 264 2.40 31.36 14.10
N PRO A 265 2.31 31.61 12.76
CA PRO A 265 3.48 31.61 11.86
C PRO A 265 4.58 32.63 12.21
N LEU A 266 4.25 33.65 13.01
CA LEU A 266 5.24 34.63 13.47
C LEU A 266 6.21 34.06 14.51
N THR A 267 5.76 33.04 15.25
CA THR A 267 6.48 32.41 16.37
C THR A 267 6.81 30.95 16.13
N THR A 268 6.31 30.36 15.04
CA THR A 268 6.41 28.92 14.73
C THR A 268 6.91 28.74 13.29
N HIS A 269 6.48 27.68 12.61
CA HIS A 269 6.82 27.42 11.20
C HIS A 269 6.47 28.60 10.30
N ARG A 270 7.36 28.88 9.34
CA ARG A 270 7.22 29.97 8.36
C ARG A 270 6.89 29.48 6.96
N THR A 271 7.19 28.21 6.73
CA THR A 271 6.91 27.47 5.51
C THR A 271 6.04 26.27 5.86
N GLU A 272 5.42 25.70 4.83
CA GLU A 272 4.72 24.42 4.96
C GLU A 272 5.71 23.27 5.16
N GLY A 273 5.18 22.05 5.16
CA GLY A 273 5.90 20.82 5.45
C GLY A 273 4.98 19.62 5.39
N TYR A 274 5.49 18.47 5.80
CA TYR A 274 4.76 17.21 5.85
C TYR A 274 4.97 16.49 7.18
N ALA A 275 6.16 16.61 7.79
CA ALA A 275 6.52 15.92 9.02
C ALA A 275 5.65 16.33 10.23
N MET A 276 4.87 15.38 10.76
CA MET A 276 4.10 15.54 11.99
C MET A 276 3.84 14.20 12.68
N ALA A 277 4.09 14.13 13.99
CA ALA A 277 3.80 12.94 14.79
C ALA A 277 3.46 13.25 16.26
N TRP A 278 2.40 12.59 16.76
CA TRP A 278 2.08 12.54 18.19
C TRP A 278 3.01 11.59 18.93
N SER A 279 3.33 11.93 20.19
CA SER A 279 3.97 10.98 21.08
C SER A 279 2.98 9.89 21.49
N GLY A 280 3.36 8.62 21.30
CA GLY A 280 2.60 7.48 21.82
C GLY A 280 2.64 7.37 23.35
N HIS A 281 3.65 7.97 24.00
CA HIS A 281 3.95 7.76 25.43
C HIS A 281 3.57 8.94 26.32
N ARG A 282 3.58 10.18 25.81
CA ARG A 282 3.17 11.37 26.57
C ARG A 282 1.95 12.04 25.92
N THR A 283 0.84 12.02 26.64
CA THR A 283 -0.44 12.60 26.18
C THR A 283 -0.27 14.05 25.73
N GLY A 284 -0.77 14.36 24.54
CA GLY A 284 -0.81 15.72 24.00
C GLY A 284 0.55 16.28 23.56
N MET A 285 1.64 15.52 23.67
CA MET A 285 2.95 15.91 23.16
C MET A 285 3.05 15.55 21.68
N PHE A 286 3.55 16.45 20.84
CA PHE A 286 3.78 16.16 19.43
C PHE A 286 4.99 16.90 18.88
N ALA A 287 5.45 16.49 17.70
CA ALA A 287 6.54 17.10 16.97
C ALA A 287 6.11 17.39 15.53
N SER A 288 6.77 18.38 14.92
CA SER A 288 6.50 18.75 13.54
C SER A 288 7.70 19.40 12.86
N GLY A 289 7.85 19.17 11.56
CA GLY A 289 8.96 19.66 10.74
C GLY A 289 8.47 20.42 9.51
N ASP A 290 9.22 21.44 9.09
CA ASP A 290 8.92 22.23 7.89
C ASP A 290 9.98 22.11 6.78
N ASN A 291 9.69 22.72 5.65
CA ASN A 291 10.55 22.75 4.46
C ASN A 291 11.82 23.59 4.64
N ASP A 292 11.97 24.32 5.76
CA ASP A 292 13.17 25.11 6.09
C ASP A 292 14.17 24.32 6.96
N GLY A 293 13.88 23.06 7.29
CA GLY A 293 14.74 22.23 8.14
C GLY A 293 14.50 22.43 9.64
N LYS A 294 13.36 23.01 10.03
CA LYS A 294 13.05 23.35 11.42
C LYS A 294 12.16 22.31 12.07
N LEU A 295 12.67 21.68 13.13
CA LEU A 295 11.91 20.76 13.96
C LEU A 295 11.38 21.47 15.21
N MET A 296 10.07 21.38 15.42
CA MET A 296 9.38 21.95 16.58
C MET A 296 8.80 20.88 17.47
N HIS A 297 8.93 21.08 18.78
CA HIS A 297 8.39 20.19 19.81
C HIS A 297 7.37 20.92 20.67
N TRP A 298 6.17 20.32 20.77
CA TRP A 298 4.99 20.94 21.33
C TRP A 298 4.53 20.20 22.58
N LEU A 299 4.22 20.97 23.62
CA LEU A 299 3.66 20.45 24.87
C LEU A 299 2.22 20.96 25.05
N PRO A 300 1.33 20.11 25.61
CA PRO A 300 -0.01 20.54 25.92
C PRO A 300 0.01 21.59 27.04
N LEU A 301 -0.85 22.59 26.91
CA LEU A 301 -1.10 23.65 27.89
C LEU A 301 -2.62 23.75 28.10
N GLU A 302 -3.05 24.38 29.20
CA GLU A 302 -4.47 24.67 29.39
C GLU A 302 -5.02 25.48 28.21
N GLY A 303 -5.99 24.91 27.49
CA GLY A 303 -6.63 25.53 26.33
C GLY A 303 -5.81 25.52 25.04
N GLY A 304 -4.69 24.79 24.94
CA GLY A 304 -3.93 24.71 23.69
C GLY A 304 -2.58 24.01 23.81
N TRP A 305 -1.62 24.46 23.01
CA TRP A 305 -0.25 23.94 22.98
C TRP A 305 0.75 25.07 23.03
N THR A 306 1.94 24.77 23.54
CA THR A 306 3.06 25.70 23.56
C THR A 306 4.32 25.04 23.04
N LEU A 307 5.19 25.85 22.44
CA LEU A 307 6.48 25.39 21.96
C LEU A 307 7.41 25.19 23.15
N SER A 308 7.86 23.95 23.35
CA SER A 308 8.82 23.63 24.42
C SER A 308 10.26 23.88 23.99
N ALA A 309 10.58 23.57 22.73
CA ALA A 309 11.91 23.76 22.17
C ALA A 309 11.82 23.80 20.64
N PHE A 310 12.71 24.60 20.06
CA PHE A 310 12.99 24.66 18.64
C PHE A 310 14.35 24.00 18.40
N LYS A 311 14.47 23.18 17.36
CA LYS A 311 15.73 22.54 16.98
C LYS A 311 16.00 22.74 15.48
N GLU A 312 17.16 23.29 15.17
CA GLU A 312 17.76 23.20 13.84
C GLU A 312 18.50 21.86 13.79
N THR A 313 18.05 20.97 12.91
CA THR A 313 18.50 19.56 12.89
C THR A 313 19.12 19.25 11.53
N HIS A 314 18.30 19.37 10.48
CA HIS A 314 18.70 19.23 9.10
C HIS A 314 19.44 20.47 8.57
N ARG A 315 20.14 20.30 7.45
CA ARG A 315 20.87 21.41 6.81
C ARG A 315 19.92 22.59 6.58
N PRO A 316 20.32 23.84 6.89
CA PRO A 316 19.45 24.99 6.66
C PRO A 316 18.99 25.08 5.20
N GLY A 317 17.68 25.15 4.99
CA GLY A 317 17.08 25.21 3.65
C GLY A 317 16.85 23.85 2.97
N THR A 318 17.06 22.73 3.67
CA THR A 318 16.55 21.42 3.25
C THR A 318 15.33 21.06 4.08
N SER A 319 14.34 20.43 3.48
CA SER A 319 13.09 20.03 4.11
C SER A 319 13.27 18.92 5.14
N ILE A 320 12.42 18.94 6.17
CA ILE A 320 12.15 17.75 7.01
C ILE A 320 10.93 17.04 6.41
N GLU A 321 11.16 15.86 5.85
CA GLU A 321 10.11 15.10 5.15
C GLU A 321 9.27 14.27 6.13
N ASP A 322 9.90 13.66 7.14
CA ASP A 322 9.20 12.87 8.14
C ASP A 322 9.78 13.01 9.55
N VAL A 323 8.95 12.75 10.55
CA VAL A 323 9.29 12.72 11.97
C VAL A 323 8.50 11.62 12.66
N GLN A 324 9.16 10.81 13.48
CA GLN A 324 8.49 9.83 14.35
C GLN A 324 9.07 9.83 15.76
N TRP A 325 8.21 9.59 16.74
CA TRP A 325 8.66 9.30 18.09
C TRP A 325 9.11 7.85 18.21
N LYS A 326 10.09 7.60 19.07
CA LYS A 326 10.48 6.24 19.45
C LYS A 326 9.27 5.47 19.96
N LYS A 327 8.91 4.38 19.28
CA LYS A 327 7.70 3.60 19.59
C LYS A 327 7.88 2.65 20.78
N ALA A 328 9.04 2.03 20.94
CA ALA A 328 9.32 1.06 21.99
C ALA A 328 10.75 1.15 22.52
N GLY A 329 11.06 0.45 23.61
CA GLY A 329 12.39 0.42 24.22
C GLY A 329 12.70 1.62 25.12
N LEU A 330 13.97 1.74 25.50
CA LEU A 330 14.41 2.78 26.44
C LEU A 330 14.34 4.18 25.84
N SER A 331 14.02 5.16 26.67
CA SER A 331 13.94 6.59 26.30
C SER A 331 12.86 6.91 25.24
N CYS A 332 11.84 6.06 25.10
CA CYS A 332 10.76 6.25 24.12
C CYS A 332 9.94 7.54 24.31
N GLU A 333 9.90 8.08 25.52
CA GLU A 333 9.28 9.36 25.83
C GLU A 333 10.11 10.59 25.44
N GLN A 334 11.38 10.40 25.07
CA GLN A 334 12.37 11.47 24.92
C GLN A 334 13.03 11.50 23.55
N LEU A 335 13.07 10.37 22.86
CA LEU A 335 13.70 10.23 21.55
C LEU A 335 12.66 10.36 20.43
N LEU A 336 13.03 11.15 19.44
CA LEU A 336 12.35 11.26 18.15
C LEU A 336 13.40 11.15 17.04
N ALA A 337 13.00 10.67 15.87
CA ALA A 337 13.81 10.72 14.66
C ALA A 337 13.17 11.60 13.60
N SER A 338 14.00 12.19 12.76
CA SER A 338 13.59 12.94 11.57
C SER A 338 14.45 12.56 10.37
N CYS A 339 13.88 12.61 9.17
CA CYS A 339 14.58 12.47 7.90
C CYS A 339 14.24 13.65 6.99
N GLY A 340 15.06 13.89 5.97
CA GLY A 340 14.85 15.06 5.12
C GLY A 340 15.71 15.11 3.87
N GLY A 341 15.56 16.22 3.13
CA GLY A 341 16.26 16.49 1.87
C GLY A 341 17.75 16.78 2.00
N ASP A 342 18.33 16.59 3.19
CA ASP A 342 19.78 16.52 3.34
C ASP A 342 20.36 15.11 3.14
N GLY A 343 19.50 14.12 2.90
CA GLY A 343 19.89 12.72 2.72
C GLY A 343 20.17 11.99 4.03
N THR A 344 19.76 12.57 5.17
CA THR A 344 20.12 12.06 6.50
C THR A 344 18.91 11.66 7.33
N LEU A 345 19.13 10.63 8.14
CA LEU A 345 18.31 10.28 9.29
C LEU A 345 18.97 10.85 10.55
N GLN A 346 18.22 11.56 11.39
CA GLN A 346 18.72 12.14 12.62
C GLN A 346 17.88 11.69 13.82
N VAL A 347 18.53 11.31 14.91
CA VAL A 347 17.86 11.03 16.19
C VAL A 347 18.11 12.19 17.14
N CYS A 348 17.04 12.66 17.76
CA CYS A 348 17.01 13.80 18.65
C CYS A 348 16.50 13.39 20.03
N ASP A 349 17.22 13.81 21.06
CA ASP A 349 16.71 13.79 22.44
C ASP A 349 16.11 15.15 22.78
N ILE A 350 14.83 15.22 23.13
CA ILE A 350 14.11 16.47 23.42
C ILE A 350 14.71 17.31 24.55
N ARG A 351 15.60 16.73 25.37
CA ARG A 351 16.27 17.41 26.49
C ARG A 351 17.56 18.12 26.07
N VAL A 352 18.09 17.80 24.89
CA VAL A 352 19.37 18.31 24.36
C VAL A 352 19.09 19.23 23.18
N GLN A 353 19.96 20.22 22.93
CA GLN A 353 19.87 21.05 21.73
C GLN A 353 20.50 20.32 20.53
N GLY A 354 19.78 20.28 19.41
CA GLY A 354 20.21 19.55 18.20
C GLY A 354 20.01 18.03 18.25
N PRO A 355 20.49 17.31 17.22
CA PRO A 355 20.48 15.84 17.15
C PRO A 355 21.60 15.24 18.00
N ILE A 356 21.39 14.01 18.47
CA ILE A 356 22.39 13.19 19.17
C ILE A 356 23.08 12.21 18.23
N LEU A 357 22.43 11.86 17.12
CA LEU A 357 22.91 10.92 16.11
C LEU A 357 22.49 11.44 14.73
N ARG A 358 23.39 11.33 13.75
CA ARG A 358 23.15 11.57 12.33
C ARG A 358 23.68 10.39 11.54
N ILE A 359 22.83 9.83 10.69
CA ILE A 359 23.14 8.74 9.77
C ILE A 359 22.93 9.27 8.36
N SER A 360 23.94 9.16 7.51
CA SER A 360 23.73 9.37 6.06
C SER A 360 23.04 8.13 5.50
N CYS A 361 21.85 8.29 4.92
CA CYS A 361 21.11 7.16 4.35
C CYS A 361 21.47 6.94 2.87
N VAL A 362 21.89 8.01 2.20
CA VAL A 362 22.27 8.04 0.79
C VAL A 362 23.73 8.46 0.63
N GLU A 363 24.29 8.26 -0.56
CA GLU A 363 25.65 8.71 -0.88
C GLU A 363 25.75 10.24 -0.75
N GLU A 364 26.85 10.72 -0.15
CA GLU A 364 27.03 12.15 0.07
C GLU A 364 27.09 12.90 -1.28
N GLY A 365 26.20 13.88 -1.45
CA GLY A 365 26.13 14.66 -2.68
C GLY A 365 25.27 14.05 -3.79
N SER A 366 24.60 12.91 -3.55
CA SER A 366 23.63 12.34 -4.50
C SER A 366 22.45 13.29 -4.77
N GLY A 367 22.09 14.11 -3.79
CA GLY A 367 20.92 14.99 -3.86
C GLY A 367 19.60 14.23 -3.74
N VAL A 368 19.63 12.99 -3.26
CA VAL A 368 18.45 12.16 -3.01
C VAL A 368 17.89 12.48 -1.63
N ASP A 369 16.58 12.72 -1.58
CA ASP A 369 15.86 13.02 -0.35
C ASP A 369 15.43 11.73 0.36
N VAL A 370 15.46 11.75 1.70
CA VAL A 370 14.88 10.66 2.50
C VAL A 370 13.50 11.11 2.96
N ASN A 371 12.48 10.52 2.35
CA ASN A 371 11.09 10.99 2.40
C ASN A 371 10.35 10.54 3.64
N VAL A 372 10.59 9.30 4.07
CA VAL A 372 9.81 8.67 5.15
C VAL A 372 10.68 7.85 6.07
N LEU A 373 10.23 7.71 7.32
CA LEU A 373 10.85 6.83 8.29
C LEU A 373 9.79 6.16 9.16
N ASP A 374 10.11 4.95 9.64
CA ASP A 374 9.30 4.33 10.67
C ASP A 374 10.15 3.56 11.69
N TRP A 375 9.87 3.79 12.97
CA TRP A 375 10.49 3.04 14.06
C TRP A 375 9.74 1.73 14.26
N ASN A 376 10.50 0.65 14.41
CA ASN A 376 9.90 -0.65 14.66
C ASN A 376 9.20 -0.64 16.05
N PRO A 377 7.89 -0.97 16.11
CA PRO A 377 7.11 -0.91 17.33
C PRO A 377 7.44 -2.03 18.32
N LEU A 378 8.13 -3.08 17.90
CA LEU A 378 8.51 -4.23 18.72
C LEU A 378 10.01 -4.21 19.06
N GLN A 379 10.85 -3.88 18.08
CA GLN A 379 12.29 -3.70 18.23
C GLN A 379 12.68 -2.23 18.13
N GLY A 380 12.52 -1.47 19.22
CA GLY A 380 12.71 -0.01 19.22
C GLY A 380 14.12 0.53 18.95
N GLU A 381 15.05 -0.31 18.52
CA GLU A 381 16.37 0.08 18.01
C GLU A 381 16.49 -0.07 16.49
N LEU A 382 15.47 -0.65 15.83
CA LEU A 382 15.38 -0.72 14.38
C LEU A 382 14.54 0.43 13.85
N ILE A 383 15.03 1.02 12.76
CA ILE A 383 14.32 2.07 12.03
C ILE A 383 14.44 1.80 10.53
N ALA A 384 13.33 1.92 9.82
CA ALA A 384 13.30 1.86 8.37
C ALA A 384 13.20 3.28 7.78
N THR A 385 13.78 3.49 6.61
CA THR A 385 13.67 4.73 5.83
C THR A 385 13.36 4.41 4.38
N GLY A 386 12.61 5.27 3.72
CA GLY A 386 12.38 5.24 2.27
C GLY A 386 12.84 6.54 1.63
N ALA A 387 13.50 6.44 0.46
CA ALA A 387 14.10 7.58 -0.23
C ALA A 387 13.52 7.80 -1.64
N ASP A 388 13.86 8.93 -2.24
CA ASP A 388 13.41 9.37 -3.58
C ASP A 388 13.90 8.47 -4.73
N ASP A 389 14.98 7.73 -4.51
CA ASP A 389 15.53 6.75 -5.45
C ASP A 389 14.81 5.39 -5.41
N GLY A 390 13.77 5.25 -4.58
CA GLY A 390 13.03 4.00 -4.40
C GLY A 390 13.69 3.00 -3.44
N CYS A 391 14.83 3.36 -2.84
CA CYS A 391 15.52 2.49 -1.90
C CYS A 391 14.83 2.50 -0.53
N ILE A 392 14.69 1.31 0.06
CA ILE A 392 14.27 1.13 1.44
C ILE A 392 15.47 0.62 2.24
N LYS A 393 15.82 1.30 3.34
CA LYS A 393 16.93 0.90 4.22
C LYS A 393 16.45 0.70 5.63
N VAL A 394 16.99 -0.32 6.30
CA VAL A 394 16.74 -0.60 7.72
C VAL A 394 18.04 -0.47 8.49
N PHE A 395 18.03 0.29 9.57
CA PHE A 395 19.20 0.56 10.41
C PHE A 395 19.03 0.02 11.83
N ASP A 396 20.07 -0.60 12.40
CA ASP A 396 20.17 -0.97 13.81
C ASP A 396 20.95 0.09 14.60
N LEU A 397 20.26 0.79 15.49
CA LEU A 397 20.78 1.90 16.27
C LEU A 397 21.43 1.49 17.59
N ARG A 398 21.51 0.19 17.94
CA ARG A 398 22.00 -0.28 19.25
C ARG A 398 23.44 0.16 19.51
N ALA A 399 24.31 0.03 18.51
CA ALA A 399 25.73 0.36 18.65
C ALA A 399 25.93 1.87 18.83
N SER A 400 25.26 2.68 18.02
CA SER A 400 25.36 4.13 18.02
C SER A 400 24.72 4.73 19.28
N THR A 401 23.52 4.28 19.64
CA THR A 401 22.83 4.75 20.86
C THR A 401 23.64 4.42 22.12
N ARG A 402 24.30 3.25 22.18
CA ARG A 402 25.21 2.91 23.28
C ARG A 402 26.37 3.89 23.40
N ARG A 403 27.01 4.24 22.27
CA ARG A 403 28.13 5.19 22.25
C ARG A 403 27.71 6.59 22.67
N VAL A 404 26.54 7.07 22.24
CA VAL A 404 25.95 8.33 22.73
C VAL A 404 25.77 8.28 24.25
N LEU A 405 25.20 7.20 24.78
CA LEU A 405 24.96 7.06 26.23
C LEU A 405 26.26 6.99 27.04
N GLU A 406 27.27 6.27 26.57
CA GLU A 406 28.59 6.13 27.22
C GLU A 406 29.35 7.45 27.30
N ARG A 407 29.21 8.32 26.29
CA ARG A 407 29.80 9.67 26.27
C ARG A 407 29.15 10.62 27.30
N GLY A 408 27.92 10.32 27.71
CA GLY A 408 27.15 11.09 28.68
C GLY A 408 26.52 12.37 28.09
N ALA A 409 25.40 12.79 28.67
CA ALA A 409 24.54 13.90 28.21
C ALA A 409 25.18 15.31 28.18
N SER A 410 26.48 15.44 28.48
CA SER A 410 27.25 16.68 28.35
C SER A 410 27.87 16.85 26.95
N ALA A 411 27.75 15.84 26.08
CA ALA A 411 28.29 15.88 24.74
C ALA A 411 27.42 16.77 23.84
N THR A 412 27.93 17.95 23.49
CA THR A 412 27.43 18.79 22.40
C THR A 412 27.81 18.23 21.02
N CYS A 413 28.48 17.07 20.96
CA CYS A 413 28.89 16.45 19.70
C CYS A 413 27.82 15.45 19.22
N VAL A 414 27.43 15.64 17.97
CA VAL A 414 26.60 14.70 17.21
C VAL A 414 27.44 13.46 16.93
N GLU A 415 26.88 12.27 17.12
CA GLU A 415 27.48 11.05 16.60
C GLU A 415 27.17 10.95 15.11
N GLU A 416 28.21 11.09 14.28
CA GLU A 416 28.13 10.90 12.84
C GLU A 416 28.37 9.43 12.51
N VAL A 417 27.44 8.82 11.78
CA VAL A 417 27.46 7.40 11.44
C VAL A 417 27.38 7.25 9.93
N SER A 418 28.35 6.53 9.36
CA SER A 418 28.37 6.21 7.94
C SER A 418 27.27 5.19 7.60
N PRO A 419 26.70 5.19 6.38
CA PRO A 419 25.57 4.35 6.02
C PRO A 419 25.79 2.87 6.38
N GLY A 420 26.91 2.28 5.96
CA GLY A 420 27.21 0.85 6.16
C GLY A 420 27.53 0.43 7.60
N GLU A 421 27.64 1.36 8.56
CA GLU A 421 27.94 1.02 9.95
C GLU A 421 26.70 0.58 10.73
N ALA A 422 25.53 1.17 10.43
CA ALA A 422 24.27 0.85 11.07
C ALA A 422 23.30 0.11 10.14
N LEU A 423 23.61 0.02 8.84
CA LEU A 423 22.76 -0.66 7.86
C LEU A 423 22.61 -2.15 8.21
N MET A 424 21.35 -2.58 8.34
CA MET A 424 20.95 -3.96 8.58
C MET A 424 20.42 -4.61 7.31
N ALA A 425 19.58 -3.90 6.54
CA ALA A 425 19.00 -4.39 5.29
C ALA A 425 18.80 -3.23 4.31
N GLU A 426 18.84 -3.54 3.01
CA GLU A 426 18.64 -2.62 1.90
C GLU A 426 17.81 -3.33 0.83
N PHE A 427 16.70 -2.72 0.41
CA PHE A 427 15.79 -3.24 -0.59
C PHE A 427 15.74 -2.29 -1.79
N GLU A 428 16.28 -2.75 -2.92
CA GLU A 428 16.35 -2.01 -4.18
C GLU A 428 15.42 -2.63 -5.21
N TYR A 429 14.12 -2.33 -5.09
CA TYR A 429 13.09 -2.86 -6.00
C TYR A 429 12.24 -1.75 -6.62
N HIS A 430 11.77 -0.79 -5.84
CA HIS A 430 10.91 0.26 -6.36
C HIS A 430 11.64 1.14 -7.39
N ARG A 431 10.88 1.66 -8.36
CA ARG A 431 11.41 2.50 -9.46
C ARG A 431 11.00 3.97 -9.33
N GLY A 432 10.28 4.31 -8.26
CA GLY A 432 9.90 5.66 -7.90
C GLY A 432 10.12 5.91 -6.41
N GLY A 433 10.11 7.19 -6.02
CA GLY A 433 10.32 7.59 -4.63
C GLY A 433 9.34 6.93 -3.67
N ILE A 434 9.85 6.49 -2.53
CA ILE A 434 9.04 5.89 -1.47
C ILE A 434 8.24 6.99 -0.77
N THR A 435 6.92 6.84 -0.73
CA THR A 435 5.97 7.84 -0.17
C THR A 435 5.45 7.46 1.20
N ALA A 436 5.50 6.18 1.56
CA ALA A 436 5.17 5.70 2.89
C ALA A 436 5.91 4.42 3.23
N ILE A 437 6.21 4.26 4.52
CA ILE A 437 6.75 3.03 5.08
C ILE A 437 6.11 2.77 6.44
N SER A 438 5.75 1.53 6.73
CA SER A 438 5.10 1.16 7.99
C SER A 438 5.53 -0.22 8.44
N TRP A 439 6.10 -0.31 9.64
CA TRP A 439 6.34 -1.58 10.29
C TRP A 439 5.03 -2.25 10.69
N HIS A 440 4.99 -3.56 10.57
CA HIS A 440 3.86 -4.33 11.04
C HIS A 440 3.72 -4.18 12.58
N PRO A 441 2.50 -3.95 13.10
CA PRO A 441 2.30 -3.62 14.51
C PRO A 441 2.54 -4.79 15.47
N THR A 442 2.53 -6.03 14.97
CA THR A 442 2.68 -7.25 15.77
C THR A 442 3.65 -8.27 15.19
N ASP A 443 4.44 -7.87 14.19
CA ASP A 443 5.47 -8.70 13.57
C ASP A 443 6.71 -7.81 13.43
N GLU A 444 7.84 -8.28 13.93
CA GLU A 444 9.05 -7.48 14.03
C GLU A 444 9.89 -7.50 12.75
N ALA A 445 9.65 -8.46 11.86
CA ALA A 445 10.37 -8.61 10.60
C ALA A 445 9.59 -8.08 9.40
N ALA A 446 8.27 -7.89 9.53
CA ALA A 446 7.43 -7.43 8.42
C ALA A 446 7.27 -5.91 8.35
N LEU A 447 7.34 -5.36 7.13
CA LEU A 447 7.02 -3.95 6.83
C LEU A 447 6.25 -3.83 5.51
N CYS A 448 5.55 -2.71 5.31
CA CYS A 448 5.00 -2.35 4.00
C CYS A 448 5.59 -1.02 3.54
N ALA A 449 5.70 -0.84 2.23
CA ALA A 449 6.10 0.42 1.61
C ALA A 449 5.20 0.76 0.43
N ALA A 450 5.00 2.06 0.18
CA ALA A 450 4.32 2.58 -0.99
C ALA A 450 5.25 3.47 -1.80
N SER A 451 5.12 3.46 -3.12
CA SER A 451 5.98 4.19 -4.04
C SER A 451 5.19 4.96 -5.09
N LEU A 452 5.80 6.03 -5.59
CA LEU A 452 5.34 6.79 -6.77
C LEU A 452 5.35 5.96 -8.06
N ASP A 453 5.92 4.76 -8.07
CA ASP A 453 5.80 3.81 -9.19
C ASP A 453 4.41 3.16 -9.31
N GLY A 454 3.47 3.51 -8.42
CA GLY A 454 2.09 3.01 -8.44
C GLY A 454 1.92 1.68 -7.71
N THR A 455 2.92 1.25 -6.94
CA THR A 455 2.90 0.00 -6.19
C THR A 455 3.02 0.18 -4.68
N LEU A 456 2.51 -0.81 -3.96
CA LEU A 456 2.69 -1.01 -2.54
C LEU A 456 3.21 -2.43 -2.32
N SER A 457 4.33 -2.56 -1.64
CA SER A 457 5.04 -3.80 -1.38
C SER A 457 4.95 -4.23 0.08
N LEU A 458 4.85 -5.54 0.31
CA LEU A 458 4.96 -6.14 1.65
C LEU A 458 6.27 -6.92 1.71
N TRP A 459 7.05 -6.68 2.75
CA TRP A 459 8.38 -7.25 2.92
C TRP A 459 8.45 -8.03 4.23
N ASP A 460 9.22 -9.11 4.24
CA ASP A 460 9.62 -9.83 5.44
C ASP A 460 11.13 -10.03 5.46
N MET A 461 11.78 -9.39 6.43
CA MET A 461 13.23 -9.42 6.59
C MET A 461 13.74 -10.73 7.20
N ALA A 462 12.87 -11.61 7.70
CA ALA A 462 13.26 -12.91 8.24
C ALA A 462 13.46 -13.97 7.15
N VAL A 463 13.08 -13.66 5.90
CA VAL A 463 13.29 -14.55 4.76
C VAL A 463 14.76 -14.48 4.34
N GLU A 464 15.46 -15.61 4.50
CA GLU A 464 16.83 -15.78 4.03
C GLU A 464 16.81 -16.36 2.61
N GLU A 465 17.83 -16.02 1.81
CA GLU A 465 18.08 -16.67 0.54
C GLU A 465 18.45 -18.15 0.78
N ASP A 466 17.59 -19.08 0.39
CA ASP A 466 17.98 -20.49 0.37
C ASP A 466 19.08 -20.68 -0.70
N ASP A 467 20.32 -20.92 -0.26
CA ASP A 467 21.52 -21.17 -1.09
C ASP A 467 21.36 -22.30 -2.15
N GLU A 468 20.30 -23.10 -2.05
CA GLU A 468 19.97 -24.16 -3.02
C GLU A 468 19.15 -23.62 -4.22
N MET A 469 18.36 -22.56 -4.05
CA MET A 469 17.55 -21.96 -5.11
C MET A 469 18.42 -21.07 -6.03
N SER A 470 19.43 -20.41 -5.47
CA SER A 470 20.43 -19.65 -6.24
C SER A 470 21.34 -20.53 -7.12
N GLN A 471 21.50 -21.82 -6.78
CA GLN A 471 22.24 -22.80 -7.60
C GLN A 471 21.40 -23.45 -8.71
N GLY A 472 20.07 -23.50 -8.56
CA GLY A 472 19.16 -23.97 -9.62
C GLY A 472 19.08 -23.01 -10.81
N GLU A 473 19.07 -21.70 -10.54
CA GLU A 473 19.08 -20.65 -11.57
C GLU A 473 20.47 -20.44 -12.19
N ALA A 474 21.55 -20.83 -11.49
CA ALA A 474 22.91 -20.76 -12.02
C ALA A 474 23.18 -21.82 -13.11
N VAL A 475 22.40 -22.90 -13.20
CA VAL A 475 22.56 -23.95 -14.24
C VAL A 475 21.93 -23.55 -15.58
N ALA A 476 21.05 -22.54 -15.60
CA ALA A 476 20.54 -21.94 -16.84
C ALA A 476 21.49 -20.89 -17.45
N LYS A 477 22.64 -20.59 -16.81
CA LYS A 477 23.60 -19.56 -17.27
C LYS A 477 24.64 -20.03 -18.28
N THR A 478 24.46 -21.21 -18.90
CA THR A 478 25.30 -21.67 -20.02
C THR A 478 24.46 -22.07 -21.23
N GLY A 479 23.64 -21.13 -21.71
CA GLY A 479 23.06 -21.14 -23.05
C GLY A 479 23.45 -19.85 -23.75
N ASP A 480 24.33 -19.96 -24.74
CA ASP A 480 24.86 -18.86 -25.55
C ASP A 480 23.75 -18.28 -26.43
N ASN A 481 22.99 -17.29 -25.93
CA ASN A 481 22.11 -16.44 -26.75
C ASN A 481 22.36 -14.98 -26.40
N ASN A 482 22.77 -14.25 -27.44
CA ASN A 482 23.29 -12.91 -27.40
C ASN A 482 22.22 -11.95 -27.92
N ASP A 483 21.09 -11.87 -27.20
CA ASP A 483 20.04 -10.87 -27.37
C ASP A 483 19.84 -10.14 -26.05
N GLY A 484 19.92 -8.80 -26.10
CA GLY A 484 20.00 -7.92 -24.94
C GLY A 484 18.66 -7.65 -24.27
N ASP A 485 17.98 -8.70 -23.81
CA ASP A 485 16.88 -8.55 -22.87
C ASP A 485 17.47 -8.25 -21.49
N GLU A 486 17.11 -7.09 -20.93
CA GLU A 486 17.47 -6.71 -19.57
C GLU A 486 17.00 -7.83 -18.63
N GLU A 487 18.00 -8.44 -18.00
CA GLU A 487 17.99 -9.71 -17.28
C GLU A 487 16.71 -9.96 -16.45
N ASP A 488 16.25 -11.22 -16.45
CA ASP A 488 15.24 -11.79 -15.56
C ASP A 488 15.50 -11.41 -14.08
N ALA A 489 15.11 -10.20 -13.68
CA ALA A 489 15.15 -9.78 -12.29
C ALA A 489 14.03 -10.51 -11.58
N ALA A 490 14.36 -11.66 -10.99
CA ALA A 490 13.52 -12.35 -10.04
C ALA A 490 13.12 -11.38 -8.93
N PHE A 491 11.88 -11.51 -8.43
CA PHE A 491 11.45 -10.75 -7.26
C PHE A 491 12.41 -11.03 -6.10
N PRO A 492 12.84 -10.02 -5.32
CA PRO A 492 13.64 -10.26 -4.14
C PRO A 492 12.93 -11.27 -3.22
N PRO A 493 13.64 -12.24 -2.63
CA PRO A 493 13.01 -13.28 -1.81
C PRO A 493 12.29 -12.69 -0.58
N GLN A 494 12.72 -11.53 -0.09
CA GLN A 494 12.08 -10.83 1.02
C GLN A 494 10.76 -10.13 0.61
N LEU A 495 10.47 -9.98 -0.68
CA LEU A 495 9.23 -9.37 -1.18
C LEU A 495 8.10 -10.40 -1.14
N LEU A 496 7.20 -10.28 -0.17
CA LEU A 496 6.08 -11.20 0.04
C LEU A 496 4.89 -10.94 -0.88
N PHE A 497 4.62 -9.67 -1.20
CA PHE A 497 3.43 -9.29 -1.94
C PHE A 497 3.59 -7.94 -2.63
N LEU A 498 3.03 -7.81 -3.82
CA LEU A 498 2.95 -6.54 -4.54
C LEU A 498 1.50 -6.18 -4.87
N HIS A 499 1.00 -5.13 -4.21
CA HIS A 499 -0.24 -4.46 -4.55
C HIS A 499 0.02 -3.38 -5.59
N ALA A 500 -0.71 -3.40 -6.69
CA ALA A 500 -0.62 -2.44 -7.78
C ALA A 500 -2.01 -2.05 -8.28
N GLY A 501 -2.06 -0.97 -9.07
CA GLY A 501 -3.30 -0.47 -9.68
C GLY A 501 -3.91 0.73 -8.97
N GLN A 502 -3.11 1.46 -8.18
CA GLN A 502 -3.45 2.80 -7.73
C GLN A 502 -2.58 3.83 -8.44
N GLU A 503 -3.17 4.98 -8.75
CA GLU A 503 -2.47 6.11 -9.35
C GLU A 503 -1.97 7.07 -8.26
N ASP A 504 -0.67 7.39 -8.27
CA ASP A 504 -0.08 8.40 -7.37
C ASP A 504 -0.29 8.07 -5.87
N VAL A 505 0.27 6.95 -5.41
CA VAL A 505 0.12 6.47 -4.03
C VAL A 505 0.82 7.41 -3.04
N ARG A 506 0.06 7.95 -2.09
CA ARG A 506 0.51 9.01 -1.17
C ARG A 506 0.88 8.51 0.22
N GLU A 507 0.07 7.64 0.79
CA GLU A 507 0.33 7.09 2.13
C GLU A 507 -0.19 5.66 2.23
N ALA A 508 0.49 4.83 3.02
CA ALA A 508 0.10 3.46 3.33
C ALA A 508 0.46 3.08 4.77
N ALA A 509 -0.38 2.26 5.41
CA ALA A 509 -0.14 1.78 6.77
C ALA A 509 -0.86 0.47 7.07
N TRP A 510 -0.27 -0.34 7.97
CA TRP A 510 -0.94 -1.49 8.56
C TRP A 510 -2.08 -1.07 9.49
N HIS A 511 -3.18 -1.82 9.46
CA HIS A 511 -4.26 -1.62 10.42
C HIS A 511 -3.85 -2.12 11.82
N PRO A 512 -3.85 -1.27 12.86
CA PRO A 512 -3.31 -1.62 14.18
C PRO A 512 -4.09 -2.72 14.93
N GLN A 513 -5.36 -2.96 14.57
CA GLN A 513 -6.22 -3.98 15.20
C GLN A 513 -6.59 -5.16 14.30
N LEU A 514 -6.28 -5.11 13.00
CA LEU A 514 -6.66 -6.11 12.00
C LEU A 514 -5.38 -6.65 11.37
N PRO A 515 -4.79 -7.72 11.92
CA PRO A 515 -3.52 -8.26 11.42
C PRO A 515 -3.59 -8.61 9.93
N GLY A 516 -2.55 -8.26 9.19
CA GLY A 516 -2.46 -8.49 7.74
C GLY A 516 -3.28 -7.51 6.87
N VAL A 517 -4.07 -6.62 7.47
CA VAL A 517 -4.82 -5.61 6.70
C VAL A 517 -3.95 -4.37 6.50
N VAL A 518 -3.84 -3.93 5.25
CA VAL A 518 -3.15 -2.71 4.82
C VAL A 518 -4.17 -1.74 4.27
N LEU A 519 -3.93 -0.46 4.52
CA LEU A 519 -4.66 0.64 3.93
C LEU A 519 -3.71 1.51 3.14
N SER A 520 -4.21 2.09 2.06
CA SER A 520 -3.51 3.07 1.26
C SER A 520 -4.45 4.18 0.79
N THR A 521 -3.88 5.35 0.54
CA THR A 521 -4.53 6.48 -0.12
C THR A 521 -3.70 6.90 -1.33
N ALA A 522 -4.38 7.28 -2.40
CA ALA A 522 -3.77 7.66 -3.67
C ALA A 522 -4.67 8.68 -4.40
N GLY A 523 -4.28 9.08 -5.61
CA GLY A 523 -5.05 10.00 -6.45
C GLY A 523 -6.46 9.51 -6.76
N ASP A 524 -6.65 8.18 -6.83
CA ASP A 524 -7.92 7.51 -7.12
C ASP A 524 -8.75 7.12 -5.88
N GLY A 525 -8.25 7.41 -4.67
CA GLY A 525 -8.94 7.19 -3.41
C GLY A 525 -8.25 6.17 -2.50
N PHE A 526 -9.03 5.34 -1.81
CA PHE A 526 -8.55 4.43 -0.78
C PHE A 526 -8.69 2.97 -1.18
N HIS A 527 -7.62 2.20 -0.96
CA HIS A 527 -7.68 0.75 -0.95
C HIS A 527 -7.53 0.22 0.48
N LEU A 528 -8.31 -0.80 0.80
CA LEU A 528 -8.18 -1.59 2.02
C LEU A 528 -8.10 -3.04 1.60
N PHE A 529 -7.00 -3.70 1.93
CA PHE A 529 -6.80 -5.08 1.49
C PHE A 529 -6.08 -5.93 2.54
N LYS A 530 -6.25 -7.25 2.40
CA LYS A 530 -5.45 -8.28 3.07
C LYS A 530 -4.96 -9.21 1.98
N ALA A 531 -3.65 -9.28 1.80
CA ALA A 531 -3.04 -10.26 0.92
C ALA A 531 -3.42 -11.67 1.39
N ARG A 532 -3.60 -12.59 0.43
CA ARG A 532 -3.77 -13.99 0.74
C ARG A 532 -2.43 -14.54 1.23
N GLU A 533 -2.44 -15.12 2.42
CA GLU A 533 -1.29 -15.86 2.93
C GLU A 533 -1.20 -17.16 2.10
N ASN A 534 -0.39 -17.17 1.05
CA ASN A 534 -0.06 -18.42 0.36
C ASN A 534 1.02 -19.14 1.17
N PHE A 535 0.53 -19.90 2.15
CA PHE A 535 1.17 -20.92 3.01
C PHE A 535 2.08 -20.48 4.15
#